data_AF-A0A7W4FAR8-F1
#
_entry.id   AF-A0A7W4FAR8-F1
#
_cell.length_a   1.000
_cell.length_b   1.000
_cell.length_c   1.000
_cell.angle_alpha   90.00
_cell.angle_beta   90.00
_cell.angle_gamma   90.00
#
_symmetry.space_group_name_H-M   'P 1'
#
loop_
_entity.id
_entity.type
_entity.pdbx_description
1 polymer ?
#
loop_
_entity_poly.entity_id
_entity_poly.type
_entity_poly.pdbx_seq_one_letter_code
_entity_poly.pdbx_strand_id
1 'polypeptide(L)'
;MIPSNRALVPVNEYQQAAVHAVVLVERKKEQGKRIAAFPYAKAFFKVLNNGRGQIRANDIRQISSNYFPEERGGASIAQYIEALDRLIESGGQYSPLPLSGDVVATLFPAYGELCRERRERKWDMQSQRKHRRRSREEQQKRRRYQNQLAQAEVELAFSTPSTIGAWYAYWSKQDIYEDDLTEVFFAWFERWPCMAGSKLMHFKNDALWCVMERLKGFEGYLSEAERVFNSLLVPNKLPFDEV
;
A
#
# COMPACT_ATOMS: atom_id res chain seq x y z
N MET A 1 16.33 -7.61 23.61
CA MET A 1 17.62 -8.19 23.15
C MET A 1 18.12 -7.33 21.99
N ILE A 2 19.34 -6.80 22.07
CA ILE A 2 19.93 -6.08 20.93
C ILE A 2 20.38 -7.16 19.92
N PRO A 3 19.91 -7.13 18.67
CA PRO A 3 20.34 -8.11 17.68
C PRO A 3 21.85 -7.99 17.44
N SER A 4 22.54 -9.12 17.23
CA SER A 4 24.00 -9.26 17.19
C SER A 4 24.68 -8.30 16.21
N ASN A 5 23.95 -7.92 15.17
CA ASN A 5 24.35 -6.95 14.15
C ASN A 5 24.40 -5.49 14.58
N ARG A 6 23.87 -5.16 15.76
CA ARG A 6 23.93 -3.83 16.38
C ARG A 6 24.90 -3.79 17.56
N ALA A 7 25.63 -4.88 17.82
CA ALA A 7 26.70 -4.89 18.82
C ALA A 7 27.91 -4.10 18.29
N LEU A 8 28.56 -3.32 19.17
CA LEU A 8 29.82 -2.62 18.88
C LEU A 8 31.03 -3.56 18.79
N VAL A 9 30.82 -4.86 19.02
CA VAL A 9 31.85 -5.88 18.96
C VAL A 9 32.01 -6.33 17.51
N PRO A 10 33.22 -6.23 16.93
CA PRO A 10 33.45 -6.67 15.56
C PRO A 10 33.22 -8.18 15.43
N VAL A 11 32.56 -8.60 14.35
CA VAL A 11 32.21 -10.00 14.09
C VAL A 11 33.39 -10.77 13.49
N ASN A 12 34.32 -10.07 12.83
CA ASN A 12 35.53 -10.65 12.27
C ASN A 12 36.73 -9.67 12.35
N GLU A 13 37.93 -10.21 12.08
CA GLU A 13 39.19 -9.45 12.12
C GLU A 13 39.25 -8.36 11.04
N TYR A 14 38.63 -8.59 9.87
CA TYR A 14 38.58 -7.62 8.77
C TYR A 14 37.74 -6.38 9.10
N GLN A 15 36.57 -6.57 9.71
CA GLN A 15 35.70 -5.52 10.23
C GLN A 15 36.40 -4.76 11.34
N GLN A 16 37.05 -5.48 12.27
CA GLN A 16 37.84 -4.84 13.32
C GLN A 16 38.92 -3.94 12.71
N ALA A 17 39.70 -4.47 11.75
CA ALA A 17 40.74 -3.71 11.07
C ALA A 17 40.19 -2.49 10.32
N ALA A 18 39.03 -2.60 9.66
CA ALA A 18 38.38 -1.48 8.97
C ALA A 18 37.95 -0.38 9.95
N VAL A 19 37.30 -0.75 11.05
CA VAL A 19 36.89 0.20 12.10
C VAL A 19 38.12 0.90 12.69
N HIS A 20 39.16 0.14 13.05
CA HIS A 20 40.41 0.71 13.56
C HIS A 20 41.10 1.62 12.54
N ALA A 21 41.08 1.27 11.25
CA ALA A 21 41.65 2.08 10.18
C ALA A 21 40.97 3.45 10.09
N VAL A 22 39.63 3.49 10.13
CA VAL A 22 38.85 4.74 10.14
C VAL A 22 39.26 5.59 11.34
N VAL A 23 39.25 5.03 12.56
CA VAL A 23 39.63 5.78 13.76
C VAL A 23 41.06 6.35 13.67
N LEU A 24 42.01 5.57 13.15
CA LEU A 24 43.40 6.03 13.01
C LEU A 24 43.56 7.16 12.00
N VAL A 25 42.81 7.13 10.90
CA VAL A 25 42.86 8.16 9.86
C VAL A 25 42.14 9.43 10.31
N GLU A 26 40.95 9.31 10.90
CA GLU A 26 40.20 10.46 11.42
C GLU A 26 40.98 11.18 12.53
N ARG A 27 41.58 10.43 13.47
CA ARG A 27 42.41 11.03 14.51
C ARG A 27 43.62 11.78 13.95
N LYS A 28 44.20 11.32 12.83
CA LYS A 28 45.29 12.04 12.14
C LYS A 28 44.79 13.28 11.42
N LYS A 29 43.60 13.23 10.82
CA LYS A 29 42.91 14.38 10.21
C LYS A 29 42.69 15.47 11.25
N GLU A 30 42.11 15.14 12.40
CA GLU A 30 41.86 16.06 13.51
C GLU A 30 43.14 16.71 14.04
N GLN A 31 44.24 15.96 14.09
CA GLN A 31 45.55 16.45 14.52
C GLN A 31 46.27 17.31 13.47
N GLY A 32 45.66 17.55 12.30
CA GLY A 32 46.28 18.33 11.21
C GLY A 32 47.53 17.67 10.61
N LYS A 33 47.71 16.36 10.78
CA LYS A 33 48.88 15.64 10.26
C LYS A 33 48.75 15.41 8.76
N ARG A 34 49.88 15.41 8.04
CA ARG A 34 49.92 15.08 6.61
C ARG A 34 49.40 13.66 6.37
N ILE A 35 48.44 13.55 5.45
CA ILE A 35 47.77 12.30 5.08
C ILE A 35 48.41 11.76 3.80
N ALA A 36 48.68 10.45 3.78
CA ALA A 36 49.23 9.79 2.60
C ALA A 36 48.13 9.51 1.57
N ALA A 37 48.51 9.30 0.30
CA ALA A 37 47.58 8.78 -0.71
C ALA A 37 47.02 7.41 -0.26
N PHE A 38 45.71 7.24 -0.39
CA PHE A 38 44.93 6.07 0.08
C PHE A 38 45.12 5.79 1.58
N PRO A 39 44.72 6.72 2.46
CA PRO A 39 45.03 6.64 3.88
C PRO A 39 44.26 5.55 4.62
N TYR A 40 43.01 5.30 4.26
CA TYR A 40 42.16 4.29 4.90
C TYR A 40 42.62 2.89 4.53
N ALA A 41 42.85 2.62 3.24
CA ALA A 41 43.37 1.32 2.79
C ALA A 41 44.74 1.02 3.41
N LYS A 42 45.65 1.99 3.46
CA LYS A 42 46.97 1.80 4.09
C LYS A 42 46.88 1.58 5.59
N ALA A 43 46.01 2.31 6.30
CA ALA A 43 45.81 2.09 7.73
C ALA A 43 45.22 0.71 8.00
N PHE A 44 44.28 0.28 7.16
CA PHE A 44 43.65 -1.02 7.22
C PHE A 44 44.63 -2.18 7.02
N PHE A 45 45.42 -2.17 5.95
CA PHE A 45 46.45 -3.20 5.74
C PHE A 45 47.54 -3.14 6.81
N LYS A 46 47.84 -1.96 7.37
CA LYS A 46 48.77 -1.84 8.50
C LYS A 46 48.23 -2.53 9.75
N VAL A 47 46.93 -2.43 10.03
CA VAL A 47 46.30 -3.13 11.16
C VAL A 47 46.25 -4.63 10.90
N LEU A 48 45.85 -5.07 9.71
CA LEU A 48 45.80 -6.49 9.34
C LEU A 48 47.18 -7.17 9.33
N ASN A 49 48.20 -6.49 8.80
CA ASN A 49 49.54 -7.05 8.66
C ASN A 49 50.43 -6.78 9.90
N ASN A 50 49.86 -6.62 11.09
CA ASN A 50 50.58 -6.41 12.35
C ASN A 50 51.64 -5.28 12.28
N GLY A 51 51.31 -4.17 11.61
CA GLY A 51 52.15 -2.99 11.48
C GLY A 51 52.97 -2.90 10.19
N ARG A 52 52.97 -3.93 9.32
CA ARG A 52 53.68 -3.89 8.03
C ARG A 52 53.06 -2.88 7.07
N GLY A 53 53.89 -1.97 6.54
CA GLY A 53 53.45 -0.91 5.63
C GLY A 53 53.37 -1.30 4.14
N GLN A 54 54.03 -2.39 3.74
CA GLN A 54 54.03 -2.84 2.34
C GLN A 54 52.85 -3.80 2.09
N ILE A 55 52.00 -3.43 1.13
CA ILE A 55 50.85 -4.21 0.68
C ILE A 55 51.33 -5.15 -0.43
N ARG A 56 51.15 -6.45 -0.24
CA ARG A 56 51.52 -7.49 -1.21
C ARG A 56 50.28 -7.96 -1.99
N ALA A 57 50.50 -8.53 -3.17
CA ALA A 57 49.44 -9.16 -3.96
C ALA A 57 48.67 -10.22 -3.14
N ASN A 58 49.37 -10.97 -2.28
CA ASN A 58 48.75 -11.97 -1.42
C ASN A 58 47.78 -11.36 -0.39
N ASP A 59 48.07 -10.17 0.12
CA ASP A 59 47.20 -9.48 1.09
C ASP A 59 45.86 -9.09 0.44
N ILE A 60 45.89 -8.72 -0.84
CA ILE A 60 44.68 -8.44 -1.62
C ILE A 60 43.92 -9.73 -1.92
N ARG A 61 44.60 -10.83 -2.28
CA ARG A 61 43.97 -12.15 -2.50
C ARG A 61 43.24 -12.66 -1.26
N GLN A 62 43.74 -12.39 -0.06
CA GLN A 62 43.10 -12.80 1.20
C GLN A 62 41.75 -12.11 1.44
N ILE A 63 41.56 -10.92 0.89
CA ILE A 63 40.34 -10.11 1.08
C ILE A 63 39.39 -10.30 -0.10
N SER A 64 39.95 -10.28 -1.31
CA SER A 64 39.24 -10.29 -2.57
C SER A 64 39.58 -11.58 -3.31
N SER A 65 38.68 -12.56 -3.22
CA SER A 65 38.82 -13.85 -3.92
C SER A 65 38.83 -13.70 -5.45
N ASN A 66 38.30 -12.61 -5.97
CA ASN A 66 38.28 -12.26 -7.39
C ASN A 66 39.57 -11.57 -7.89
N TYR A 67 40.62 -11.46 -7.07
CA TYR A 67 41.88 -10.86 -7.48
C TYR A 67 42.84 -11.89 -8.11
N PHE A 68 42.92 -11.85 -9.44
CA PHE A 68 43.82 -12.70 -10.23
C PHE A 68 44.93 -11.85 -10.89
N PRO A 69 46.13 -11.73 -10.28
CA PRO A 69 47.25 -10.96 -10.84
C PRO A 69 47.79 -11.49 -12.17
N GLU A 70 47.50 -12.75 -12.50
CA GLU A 70 47.96 -13.42 -13.73
C GLU A 70 46.99 -13.19 -14.90
N GLU A 71 45.82 -12.61 -14.64
CA GLU A 71 44.79 -12.38 -15.65
C GLU A 71 45.16 -11.20 -16.56
N ARG A 72 45.24 -11.45 -17.87
CA ARG A 72 45.61 -10.45 -18.86
C ARG A 72 44.52 -9.39 -18.98
N GLY A 73 44.81 -8.16 -18.57
CA GLY A 73 43.82 -7.06 -18.52
C GLY A 73 43.07 -6.96 -17.19
N GLY A 74 43.45 -7.75 -16.19
CA GLY A 74 42.92 -7.66 -14.83
C GLY A 74 43.28 -6.33 -14.15
N ALA A 75 42.47 -5.93 -13.17
CA ALA A 75 42.69 -4.71 -12.43
C ALA A 75 43.96 -4.77 -11.58
N SER A 76 44.72 -3.68 -11.57
CA SER A 76 46.00 -3.59 -10.86
C SER A 76 45.84 -3.55 -9.34
N ILE A 77 46.90 -3.90 -8.62
CA ILE A 77 47.00 -3.75 -7.15
C ILE A 77 46.58 -2.34 -6.71
N ALA A 78 47.01 -1.31 -7.44
CA ALA A 78 46.69 0.08 -7.12
C ALA A 78 45.19 0.39 -7.23
N GLN A 79 44.50 -0.17 -8.23
CA GLN A 79 43.05 -0.01 -8.39
C GLN A 79 42.27 -0.70 -7.26
N TYR A 80 42.72 -1.87 -6.81
CA TYR A 80 42.14 -2.52 -5.62
C TYR A 80 42.37 -1.70 -4.35
N ILE A 81 43.55 -1.10 -4.18
CA ILE A 81 43.85 -0.22 -3.04
C ILE A 81 42.96 1.02 -3.07
N GLU A 82 42.81 1.68 -4.21
CA GLU A 82 41.92 2.84 -4.38
C GLU A 82 40.47 2.46 -4.08
N ALA A 83 40.01 1.33 -4.60
CA ALA A 83 38.65 0.85 -4.38
C ALA A 83 38.38 0.53 -2.91
N LEU A 84 39.34 -0.11 -2.23
CA LEU A 84 39.25 -0.39 -0.78
C LEU A 84 39.27 0.89 0.04
N ASP A 85 40.06 1.88 -0.37
CA ASP A 85 40.13 3.17 0.31
C ASP A 85 38.76 3.86 0.31
N ARG A 86 38.11 3.95 -0.86
CA ARG A 86 36.76 4.51 -0.99
C ARG A 86 35.68 3.68 -0.28
N LEU A 87 35.83 2.34 -0.29
CA LEU A 87 34.90 1.47 0.44
C LEU A 87 34.96 1.73 1.95
N ILE A 88 36.17 1.82 2.51
CA ILE A 88 36.38 2.05 3.94
C ILE A 88 36.00 3.48 4.32
N GLU A 89 36.35 4.47 3.50
CA GLU A 89 35.94 5.87 3.68
C GLU A 89 34.41 6.01 3.73
N SER A 90 33.69 5.32 2.86
CA SER A 90 32.22 5.33 2.82
C SER A 90 31.55 4.45 3.88
N GLY A 91 32.32 3.72 4.70
CA GLY A 91 31.79 2.79 5.69
C GLY A 91 30.95 1.65 5.08
N GLY A 92 31.31 1.20 3.87
CA GLY A 92 30.60 0.15 3.16
C GLY A 92 29.46 0.61 2.25
N GLN A 93 29.17 1.91 2.19
CA GLN A 93 28.05 2.44 1.37
C GLN A 93 28.35 2.43 -0.13
N TYR A 94 29.63 2.55 -0.50
CA TYR A 94 30.06 2.63 -1.89
C TYR A 94 31.15 1.59 -2.18
N SER A 95 30.85 0.65 -3.06
CA SER A 95 31.76 -0.43 -3.49
C SER A 95 32.15 -0.25 -4.96
N PRO A 96 33.23 0.50 -5.26
CA PRO A 96 33.70 0.65 -6.63
C PRO A 96 34.33 -0.64 -7.15
N LEU A 97 34.24 -0.85 -8.47
CA LEU A 97 35.01 -1.87 -9.17
C LEU A 97 36.51 -1.62 -8.92
N PRO A 98 37.34 -2.67 -8.74
CA PRO A 98 37.08 -4.10 -9.05
C PRO A 98 36.59 -4.94 -7.86
N LEU A 99 36.16 -4.35 -6.74
CA LEU A 99 35.78 -5.12 -5.55
C LEU A 99 34.48 -5.91 -5.76
N SER A 100 34.49 -7.16 -5.30
CA SER A 100 33.27 -8.00 -5.24
C SER A 100 32.36 -7.54 -4.09
N GLY A 101 31.06 -7.82 -4.20
CA GLY A 101 30.09 -7.63 -3.12
C GLY A 101 30.44 -8.43 -1.85
N ASP A 102 31.15 -9.54 -1.99
CA ASP A 102 31.59 -10.36 -0.85
C ASP A 102 32.57 -9.60 0.06
N VAL A 103 33.40 -8.74 -0.53
CA VAL A 103 34.35 -7.88 0.21
C VAL A 103 33.57 -6.89 1.08
N VAL A 104 32.46 -6.36 0.58
CA VAL A 104 31.59 -5.47 1.36
C VAL A 104 30.96 -6.23 2.52
N ALA A 105 30.50 -7.46 2.28
CA ALA A 105 29.88 -8.29 3.31
C ALA A 105 30.88 -8.70 4.40
N THR A 106 32.16 -8.93 4.08
CA THR A 106 33.19 -9.26 5.06
C THR A 106 33.64 -8.05 5.87
N LEU A 107 33.87 -6.89 5.24
CA LEU A 107 34.33 -5.68 5.95
C LEU A 107 33.19 -4.97 6.70
N PHE A 108 31.97 -4.97 6.16
CA PHE A 108 30.82 -4.22 6.67
C PHE A 108 29.54 -5.09 6.71
N PRO A 109 29.50 -6.16 7.54
CA PRO A 109 28.37 -7.10 7.58
C PRO A 109 27.04 -6.42 7.96
N ALA A 110 27.07 -5.44 8.87
CA ALA A 110 25.88 -4.70 9.29
C ALA A 110 25.21 -3.91 8.14
N TYR A 111 25.97 -3.52 7.11
CA TYR A 111 25.43 -2.77 5.98
C TYR A 111 24.47 -3.60 5.13
N GLY A 112 24.75 -4.90 4.95
CA GLY A 112 23.88 -5.82 4.22
C GLY A 112 22.50 -5.93 4.85
N GLU A 113 22.44 -5.99 6.18
CA GLU A 113 21.18 -6.09 6.92
C GLU A 113 20.44 -4.76 6.98
N LEU A 114 21.14 -3.63 7.09
CA LEU A 114 20.51 -2.30 6.93
C LEU A 114 19.87 -2.14 5.56
N CYS A 115 20.52 -2.63 4.50
CA CYS A 115 19.96 -2.63 3.15
C CYS A 115 18.73 -3.55 3.04
N ARG A 116 18.77 -4.73 3.68
CA ARG A 116 17.61 -5.65 3.77
C ARG A 116 16.44 -4.99 4.51
N GLU A 117 16.68 -4.46 5.71
CA GLU A 117 15.67 -3.79 6.53
C GLU A 117 15.04 -2.59 5.80
N ARG A 118 15.84 -1.79 5.08
CA ARG A 118 15.30 -0.70 4.24
C ARG A 118 14.41 -1.22 3.11
N ARG A 119 14.78 -2.33 2.46
CA ARG A 119 13.96 -2.95 1.40
C ARG A 119 12.64 -3.47 1.96
N GLU A 120 12.68 -4.18 3.09
CA GLU A 120 11.50 -4.68 3.78
C GLU A 120 10.56 -3.54 4.18
N ARG A 121 11.08 -2.49 4.83
CA ARG A 121 10.27 -1.31 5.18
C ARG A 121 9.66 -0.61 3.97
N LYS A 122 10.38 -0.54 2.84
CA LYS A 122 9.83 0.01 1.59
C LYS A 122 8.70 -0.88 1.07
N TRP A 123 8.87 -2.20 1.10
CA TRP A 123 7.85 -3.16 0.70
C TRP A 123 6.59 -3.04 1.57
N ASP A 124 6.76 -3.02 2.90
CA ASP A 124 5.66 -2.88 3.85
C ASP A 124 4.90 -1.58 3.64
N MET A 125 5.63 -0.47 3.44
CA MET A 125 5.01 0.83 3.16
C MET A 125 4.20 0.80 1.86
N GLN A 126 4.71 0.17 0.80
CA GLN A 126 3.97 0.03 -0.46
C GLN A 126 2.74 -0.86 -0.30
N SER A 127 2.87 -1.99 0.40
CA SER A 127 1.78 -2.91 0.70
C SER A 127 0.66 -2.21 1.49
N GLN A 128 1.02 -1.51 2.57
CA GLN A 128 0.08 -0.74 3.38
C GLN A 128 -0.62 0.35 2.57
N ARG A 129 0.08 1.04 1.67
CA ARG A 129 -0.53 2.04 0.78
C ARG A 129 -1.57 1.41 -0.14
N LYS A 130 -1.26 0.27 -0.76
CA LYS A 130 -2.21 -0.47 -1.61
C LYS A 130 -3.42 -0.93 -0.81
N HIS A 131 -3.21 -1.46 0.39
CA HIS A 131 -4.28 -1.89 1.28
C HIS A 131 -5.20 -0.73 1.67
N ARG A 132 -4.64 0.42 2.10
CA ARG A 132 -5.40 1.62 2.45
C ARG A 132 -6.20 2.14 1.25
N ARG A 133 -5.63 2.11 0.05
CA ARG A 133 -6.35 2.51 -1.18
C ARG A 133 -7.54 1.60 -1.45
N ARG A 134 -7.34 0.28 -1.44
CA ARG A 134 -8.42 -0.70 -1.66
C ARG A 134 -9.53 -0.54 -0.63
N SER A 135 -9.18 -0.43 0.64
CA SER A 135 -10.16 -0.25 1.72
C SER A 135 -10.99 1.02 1.56
N ARG A 136 -10.37 2.14 1.13
CA ARG A 136 -11.10 3.38 0.83
C ARG A 136 -12.04 3.21 -0.37
N GLU A 137 -11.59 2.55 -1.43
CA GLU A 137 -12.42 2.29 -2.62
C GLU A 137 -13.64 1.41 -2.26
N GLU A 138 -13.45 0.36 -1.45
CA GLU A 138 -14.54 -0.49 -0.96
C GLU A 138 -15.52 0.29 -0.08
N GLN A 139 -15.03 1.10 0.86
CA GLN A 139 -15.87 1.95 1.70
C GLN A 139 -16.66 2.98 0.87
N GLN A 140 -16.04 3.58 -0.14
CA GLN A 140 -16.72 4.53 -1.03
C GLN A 140 -17.80 3.85 -1.86
N LYS A 141 -17.54 2.64 -2.39
CA LYS A 141 -18.56 1.84 -3.09
C LYS A 141 -19.74 1.54 -2.18
N ARG A 142 -19.49 1.06 -0.96
CA ARG A 142 -20.54 0.79 0.04
C ARG A 142 -21.37 2.04 0.38
N ARG A 143 -20.72 3.20 0.57
CA ARG A 143 -21.42 4.46 0.84
C ARG A 143 -22.26 4.93 -0.34
N ARG A 144 -21.74 4.82 -1.56
CA ARG A 144 -22.51 5.15 -2.78
C ARG A 144 -23.76 4.28 -2.89
N TYR A 145 -23.58 2.97 -2.68
CA TYR A 145 -24.68 2.01 -2.66
C TYR A 145 -25.74 2.38 -1.61
N GLN A 146 -25.34 2.60 -0.35
CA GLN A 146 -26.26 2.99 0.72
C GLN A 146 -26.98 4.32 0.43
N ASN A 147 -26.26 5.30 -0.12
CA ASN A 147 -26.87 6.58 -0.48
C ASN A 147 -27.88 6.43 -1.61
N GLN A 148 -27.59 5.59 -2.61
CA GLN A 148 -28.52 5.31 -3.71
C GLN A 148 -29.77 4.58 -3.20
N LEU A 149 -29.61 3.58 -2.33
CA LEU A 149 -30.74 2.88 -1.72
C LEU A 149 -31.59 3.83 -0.86
N ALA A 150 -30.96 4.67 -0.04
CA ALA A 150 -31.65 5.68 0.75
C ALA A 150 -32.38 6.71 -0.12
N GLN A 151 -31.78 7.11 -1.25
CA GLN A 151 -32.45 7.99 -2.21
C GLN A 151 -33.66 7.30 -2.85
N ALA A 152 -33.53 6.02 -3.23
CA ALA A 152 -34.64 5.23 -3.76
C ALA A 152 -35.79 5.15 -2.76
N GLU A 153 -35.50 4.91 -1.48
CA GLU A 153 -36.49 4.90 -0.40
C GLU A 153 -37.17 6.26 -0.21
N VAL A 154 -36.40 7.35 -0.24
CA VAL A 154 -36.94 8.72 -0.14
C VAL A 154 -37.86 9.03 -1.32
N GLU A 155 -37.43 8.77 -2.56
CA GLU A 155 -38.25 8.96 -3.76
C GLU A 155 -39.51 8.10 -3.73
N LEU A 156 -39.40 6.88 -3.20
CA LEU A 156 -40.51 5.97 -3.04
C LEU A 156 -41.53 6.51 -2.03
N ALA A 157 -41.09 7.14 -0.94
CA ALA A 157 -41.98 7.76 0.05
C ALA A 157 -42.90 8.85 -0.56
N PHE A 158 -42.46 9.50 -1.64
CA PHE A 158 -43.23 10.50 -2.40
C PHE A 158 -44.00 9.92 -3.60
N SER A 159 -43.79 8.66 -3.92
CA SER A 159 -44.47 7.98 -5.03
C SER A 159 -45.85 7.48 -4.60
N THR A 160 -46.82 7.58 -5.52
CA THR A 160 -48.16 7.01 -5.37
C THR A 160 -48.23 5.65 -6.06
N PRO A 161 -49.25 4.82 -5.77
CA PRO A 161 -49.50 3.59 -6.52
C PRO A 161 -49.56 3.81 -8.04
N SER A 162 -49.97 5.01 -8.49
CA SER A 162 -49.97 5.45 -9.89
C SER A 162 -48.61 5.75 -10.53
N THR A 163 -47.60 6.11 -9.74
CA THR A 163 -46.29 6.58 -10.23
C THR A 163 -45.16 5.61 -9.92
N ILE A 164 -45.42 4.60 -9.09
CA ILE A 164 -44.48 3.55 -8.70
C ILE A 164 -43.84 2.80 -9.89
N GLY A 165 -44.58 2.63 -10.99
CA GLY A 165 -44.04 2.00 -12.19
C GLY A 165 -42.89 2.78 -12.83
N ALA A 166 -42.89 4.11 -12.71
CA ALA A 166 -41.81 4.96 -13.17
C ALA A 166 -40.59 4.89 -12.24
N TRP A 167 -40.83 4.86 -10.92
CA TRP A 167 -39.78 4.62 -9.92
C TRP A 167 -39.07 3.28 -10.17
N TYR A 168 -39.84 2.20 -10.36
CA TYR A 168 -39.29 0.88 -10.62
C TYR A 168 -38.46 0.85 -11.91
N ALA A 169 -38.97 1.41 -13.01
CA ALA A 169 -38.26 1.43 -14.29
C ALA A 169 -36.94 2.22 -14.26
N TYR A 170 -36.79 3.18 -13.34
CA TYR A 170 -35.56 3.93 -13.12
C TYR A 170 -34.58 3.15 -12.23
N TRP A 171 -35.04 2.68 -11.07
CA TRP A 171 -34.18 2.02 -10.08
C TRP A 171 -33.80 0.59 -10.46
N SER A 172 -34.61 -0.12 -11.26
CA SER A 172 -34.27 -1.46 -11.78
C SER A 172 -33.09 -1.45 -12.76
N LYS A 173 -32.69 -0.28 -13.27
CA LYS A 173 -31.54 -0.09 -14.16
C LYS A 173 -30.29 0.40 -13.42
N GLN A 174 -30.42 0.73 -12.13
CA GLN A 174 -29.30 1.16 -11.29
C GLN A 174 -28.57 -0.06 -10.72
N ASP A 175 -27.35 0.18 -10.23
CA ASP A 175 -26.50 -0.85 -9.60
C ASP A 175 -26.92 -1.12 -8.15
N ILE A 176 -28.19 -1.52 -7.96
CA ILE A 176 -28.80 -1.88 -6.67
C ILE A 176 -29.29 -3.32 -6.73
N TYR A 177 -29.12 -4.08 -5.64
CA TYR A 177 -29.66 -5.43 -5.57
C TYR A 177 -31.19 -5.42 -5.57
N GLU A 178 -31.80 -6.31 -6.36
CA GLU A 178 -33.26 -6.40 -6.49
C GLU A 178 -33.93 -6.75 -5.15
N ASP A 179 -33.26 -7.52 -4.30
CA ASP A 179 -33.72 -7.87 -2.95
C ASP A 179 -33.92 -6.63 -2.06
N ASP A 180 -32.96 -5.69 -2.07
CA ASP A 180 -33.02 -4.47 -1.29
C ASP A 180 -34.12 -3.54 -1.81
N LEU A 181 -34.30 -3.45 -3.14
CA LEU A 181 -35.43 -2.72 -3.74
C LEU A 181 -36.77 -3.34 -3.38
N THR A 182 -36.83 -4.67 -3.30
CA THR A 182 -38.03 -5.42 -2.93
C THR A 182 -38.40 -5.15 -1.47
N GLU A 183 -37.42 -5.15 -0.57
CA GLU A 183 -37.64 -4.82 0.85
C GLU A 183 -38.20 -3.40 1.01
N VAL A 184 -37.57 -2.41 0.37
CA VAL A 184 -38.00 -1.01 0.39
C VAL A 184 -39.40 -0.83 -0.22
N PHE A 185 -39.70 -1.56 -1.31
CA PHE A 185 -41.04 -1.58 -1.92
C PHE A 185 -42.11 -2.11 -0.98
N PHE A 186 -41.89 -3.25 -0.33
CA PHE A 186 -42.89 -3.84 0.56
C PHE A 186 -43.11 -3.00 1.82
N ALA A 187 -42.07 -2.36 2.36
CA ALA A 187 -42.20 -1.40 3.45
C ALA A 187 -43.08 -0.19 3.04
N TRP A 188 -42.90 0.33 1.82
CA TRP A 188 -43.78 1.37 1.28
C TRP A 188 -45.21 0.87 1.04
N PHE A 189 -45.37 -0.34 0.51
CA PHE A 189 -46.66 -0.95 0.18
C PHE A 189 -47.56 -1.04 1.42
N GLU A 190 -47.00 -1.40 2.58
CA GLU A 190 -47.73 -1.46 3.87
C GLU A 190 -48.33 -0.11 4.29
N ARG A 191 -47.82 1.01 3.78
CA ARG A 191 -48.31 2.36 4.11
C ARG A 191 -49.67 2.69 3.47
N TRP A 192 -50.10 1.95 2.45
CA TRP A 192 -51.26 2.31 1.64
C TRP A 192 -52.50 1.45 1.95
N PRO A 193 -53.54 2.00 2.60
CA PRO A 193 -54.74 1.24 2.95
C PRO A 193 -55.53 0.75 1.74
N CYS A 194 -55.49 1.48 0.62
CA CYS A 194 -56.12 1.09 -0.64
C CYS A 194 -55.55 -0.19 -1.24
N MET A 195 -54.36 -0.60 -0.80
CA MET A 195 -53.68 -1.81 -1.28
C MET A 195 -53.78 -2.99 -0.31
N ALA A 196 -54.40 -2.80 0.86
CA ALA A 196 -54.58 -3.86 1.86
C ALA A 196 -55.43 -5.04 1.36
N GLY A 197 -56.33 -4.80 0.40
CA GLY A 197 -57.11 -5.85 -0.27
C GLY A 197 -56.37 -6.58 -1.39
N SER A 198 -55.17 -6.10 -1.77
CA SER A 198 -54.37 -6.74 -2.81
C SER A 198 -53.58 -7.92 -2.23
N LYS A 199 -53.56 -9.03 -2.97
CA LYS A 199 -52.81 -10.25 -2.58
C LYS A 199 -51.29 -10.11 -2.79
N LEU A 200 -50.79 -8.89 -3.01
CA LEU A 200 -49.41 -8.63 -3.41
C LEU A 200 -48.39 -9.03 -2.34
N MET A 201 -48.75 -8.96 -1.05
CA MET A 201 -47.89 -9.39 0.06
C MET A 201 -47.54 -10.90 0.01
N HIS A 202 -48.39 -11.73 -0.60
CA HIS A 202 -48.10 -13.16 -0.77
C HIS A 202 -46.96 -13.45 -1.76
N PHE A 203 -46.61 -12.46 -2.59
CA PHE A 203 -45.59 -12.56 -3.62
C PHE A 203 -44.30 -11.83 -3.20
N LYS A 204 -44.06 -11.65 -1.89
CA LYS A 204 -42.85 -10.97 -1.38
C LYS A 204 -41.53 -11.63 -1.83
N ASN A 205 -41.56 -12.93 -2.09
CA ASN A 205 -40.40 -13.69 -2.55
C ASN A 205 -40.33 -13.81 -4.09
N ASP A 206 -41.29 -13.25 -4.82
CA ASP A 206 -41.23 -13.18 -6.29
C ASP A 206 -40.33 -12.01 -6.70
N ALA A 207 -39.76 -12.10 -7.91
CA ALA A 207 -39.02 -11.01 -8.51
C ALA A 207 -39.88 -9.73 -8.59
N LEU A 208 -39.27 -8.57 -8.36
CA LEU A 208 -39.98 -7.31 -8.18
C LEU A 208 -40.74 -6.90 -9.45
N TRP A 209 -40.21 -7.23 -10.64
CA TRP A 209 -40.93 -7.00 -11.90
C TRP A 209 -42.28 -7.72 -11.98
N CYS A 210 -42.38 -8.96 -11.48
CA CYS A 210 -43.64 -9.72 -11.45
C CYS A 210 -44.67 -9.04 -10.55
N VAL A 211 -44.21 -8.54 -9.40
CA VAL A 211 -45.04 -7.82 -8.43
C VAL A 211 -45.54 -6.51 -9.05
N MET A 212 -44.67 -5.79 -9.77
CA MET A 212 -45.00 -4.53 -10.45
C MET A 212 -45.99 -4.73 -11.61
N GLU A 213 -45.91 -5.83 -12.37
CA GLU A 213 -46.91 -6.14 -13.41
C GLU A 213 -48.29 -6.40 -12.83
N ARG A 214 -48.37 -7.11 -11.70
CA ARG A 214 -49.62 -7.38 -10.99
C ARG A 214 -50.20 -6.11 -10.36
N LEU A 215 -49.33 -5.24 -9.85
CA LEU A 215 -49.70 -3.93 -9.32
C LEU A 215 -50.35 -3.06 -10.41
N LYS A 216 -49.76 -3.01 -11.62
CA LYS A 216 -50.36 -2.30 -12.77
C LYS A 216 -51.77 -2.80 -13.11
N GLY A 217 -52.01 -4.10 -12.99
CA GLY A 217 -53.34 -4.67 -13.13
C GLY A 217 -54.31 -4.19 -12.05
N PHE A 218 -53.84 -4.04 -10.81
CA PHE A 218 -54.65 -3.56 -9.68
C PHE A 218 -54.97 -2.06 -9.79
N GLU A 219 -54.03 -1.24 -10.27
CA GLU A 219 -54.24 0.21 -10.47
C GLU A 219 -55.40 0.54 -11.43
N GLY A 220 -55.68 -0.36 -12.39
CA GLY A 220 -56.82 -0.26 -13.30
C GLY A 220 -58.18 -0.30 -12.59
N TYR A 221 -58.24 -0.85 -11.38
CA TYR A 221 -59.46 -0.95 -10.57
C TYR A 221 -59.60 0.19 -9.54
N LEU A 222 -58.58 1.04 -9.36
CA LEU A 222 -58.63 2.16 -8.41
C LEU A 222 -59.60 3.24 -8.92
N SER A 223 -60.57 3.60 -8.08
CA SER A 223 -61.50 4.70 -8.31
C SER A 223 -60.78 6.06 -8.29
N GLU A 224 -61.33 7.06 -8.97
CA GLU A 224 -60.80 8.43 -8.98
C GLU A 224 -60.74 9.03 -7.56
N ALA A 225 -61.73 8.71 -6.71
CA ALA A 225 -61.73 9.11 -5.31
C ALA A 225 -60.56 8.50 -4.51
N GLU A 226 -60.18 7.25 -4.81
CA GLU A 226 -59.05 6.57 -4.17
C GLU A 226 -57.72 7.13 -4.65
N ARG A 227 -57.62 7.55 -5.91
CA ARG A 227 -56.44 8.25 -6.45
C ARG A 227 -56.25 9.62 -5.79
N VAL A 228 -57.33 10.37 -5.61
CA VAL A 228 -57.30 11.67 -4.88
C VAL A 228 -56.93 11.45 -3.42
N PHE A 229 -57.53 10.47 -2.75
CA PHE A 229 -57.18 10.09 -1.38
C PHE A 229 -55.71 9.69 -1.25
N ASN A 230 -55.20 8.89 -2.19
CA ASN A 230 -53.80 8.48 -2.20
C ASN A 230 -52.86 9.69 -2.35
N SER A 231 -53.22 10.66 -3.19
CA SER A 231 -52.42 11.87 -3.30
C SER A 231 -52.27 12.57 -1.94
N LEU A 232 -53.30 12.58 -1.08
CA LEU A 232 -53.32 13.23 0.24
C LEU A 232 -52.44 12.55 1.28
N LEU A 233 -52.14 11.26 1.12
CA LEU A 233 -51.28 10.49 2.02
C LEU A 233 -49.78 10.65 1.75
N VAL A 234 -49.40 11.38 0.70
CA VAL A 234 -47.99 11.71 0.43
C VAL A 234 -47.50 12.75 1.46
N PRO A 235 -46.42 12.46 2.22
CA PRO A 235 -45.87 13.39 3.21
C PRO A 235 -45.34 14.68 2.58
N ASN A 236 -45.23 15.75 3.38
CA ASN A 236 -44.55 17.02 3.03
C ASN A 236 -44.99 17.65 1.70
N LYS A 237 -46.30 17.81 1.52
CA LYS A 237 -46.81 18.63 0.42
C LYS A 237 -46.43 20.08 0.63
N LEU A 238 -45.79 20.69 -0.36
CA LEU A 238 -45.61 22.13 -0.38
C LEU A 238 -46.99 22.78 -0.57
N PRO A 239 -47.40 23.74 0.27
CA PRO A 239 -48.61 24.50 0.03
C PRO A 239 -48.43 25.23 -1.31
N PHE A 240 -49.45 25.18 -2.16
CA PHE A 240 -49.51 26.04 -3.33
C PHE A 240 -49.68 27.47 -2.82
N ASP A 241 -48.61 28.27 -2.85
CA ASP A 241 -48.76 29.72 -2.78
C ASP A 241 -49.42 30.17 -4.09
N GLU A 242 -50.67 30.59 -3.99
CA GLU A 242 -51.42 31.23 -5.08
C GLU A 242 -50.68 32.52 -5.48
N VAL A 243 -50.23 32.60 -6.74
CA VAL A 243 -49.71 33.81 -7.39
C VAL A 243 -50.78 34.40 -8.30
#